data_AF-A0A7C6D9Z2-F1
#
_entry.id   AF-A0A7C6D9Z2-F1
#
_cell.length_a   1.000
_cell.length_b   1.000
_cell.length_c   1.000
_cell.angle_alpha   90.00
_cell.angle_beta   90.00
_cell.angle_gamma   90.00
#
_symmetry.space_group_name_H-M   'P 1'
#
loop_
_entity.id
_entity.type
_entity.pdbx_description
1 polymer ?
#
loop_
_entity_poly.entity_id
_entity_poly.type
_entity_poly.pdbx_seq_one_letter_code
_entity_poly.pdbx_strand_id
1 'polypeptide(L)'
;MSMNIETNSPYLMKGALAADKSKQSVLEERLRSKPATDEELMEVCKSFESYFLEQVMKGMEKTIPYDDKKNPYVDYFGDVLWQEYAKSATENQGLGLAQMLYESLKRNGLDT
;
A
#
# COMPACT_ATOMS: atom_id res chain seq x y z
N MET A 1 -14.87 -11.68 33.82
CA MET A 1 -14.69 -10.44 33.03
C MET A 1 -15.65 -10.47 31.85
N SER A 2 -16.57 -9.51 31.78
CA SER A 2 -17.44 -9.27 30.63
C SER A 2 -16.67 -8.45 29.60
N MET A 3 -16.42 -9.02 28.41
CA MET A 3 -15.92 -8.25 27.27
C MET A 3 -17.11 -7.58 26.58
N ASN A 4 -17.24 -6.27 26.75
CA ASN A 4 -18.13 -5.45 25.96
C ASN A 4 -17.50 -5.24 24.58
N ILE A 5 -18.02 -5.93 23.56
CA ILE A 5 -17.75 -5.62 22.16
C ILE A 5 -18.77 -4.56 21.77
N GLU A 6 -18.45 -3.31 22.05
CA GLU A 6 -19.17 -2.17 21.49
C GLU A 6 -18.93 -2.15 19.97
N THR A 7 -19.95 -2.61 19.25
CA THR A 7 -20.50 -1.97 18.05
C THR A 7 -19.49 -1.31 17.10
N ASN A 8 -18.93 -2.09 16.18
CA ASN A 8 -18.53 -1.58 14.87
C ASN A 8 -19.30 -2.34 13.78
N SER A 9 -20.38 -1.69 13.35
CA SER A 9 -21.34 -2.14 12.35
C SER A 9 -20.66 -2.54 11.02
N PRO A 10 -21.04 -3.66 10.38
CA PRO A 10 -20.39 -4.19 9.18
C PRO A 10 -20.61 -3.36 7.90
N TYR A 11 -21.35 -2.24 7.99
CA TYR A 11 -21.68 -1.40 6.84
C TYR A 11 -20.64 -0.31 6.52
N LEU A 12 -19.60 -0.12 7.34
CA LEU A 12 -18.57 0.91 7.11
C LEU A 12 -17.44 0.46 6.17
N MET A 13 -17.30 -0.84 5.87
CA MET A 13 -16.20 -1.36 5.04
C MET A 13 -16.46 -1.27 3.53
N LYS A 14 -17.72 -1.03 3.12
CA LYS A 14 -18.09 -0.95 1.69
C LYS A 14 -17.76 0.39 1.03
N GLY A 15 -17.30 1.38 1.80
CA GLY A 15 -16.85 2.69 1.30
C GLY A 15 -15.38 2.74 0.84
N ALA A 16 -14.56 1.74 1.20
CA ALA A 16 -13.13 1.74 0.90
C ALA A 16 -12.78 1.17 -0.50
N LEU A 17 -13.73 0.53 -1.18
CA LEU A 17 -13.51 -0.11 -2.49
C LEU A 17 -13.77 0.81 -3.70
N ALA A 18 -14.11 2.08 -3.47
CA ALA A 18 -14.25 3.10 -4.52
C ALA A 18 -13.01 4.01 -4.66
N ALA A 19 -11.89 3.66 -4.03
CA ALA A 19 -10.70 4.50 -3.92
C ALA A 19 -9.59 4.18 -4.94
N ASP A 20 -9.82 3.29 -5.91
CA ASP A 20 -8.76 2.88 -6.85
C ASP A 20 -8.56 3.89 -7.99
N LYS A 21 -9.65 4.45 -8.53
CA LYS A 21 -9.56 5.51 -9.56
C LYS A 21 -9.13 6.88 -9.02
N SER A 22 -9.40 7.16 -7.74
CA SER A 22 -9.06 8.45 -7.13
C SER A 22 -7.57 8.55 -6.78
N LYS A 23 -6.93 7.44 -6.39
CA LYS A 23 -5.49 7.43 -6.10
C LYS A 23 -4.68 7.79 -7.35
N GLN A 24 -5.03 7.24 -8.51
CA GLN A 24 -4.31 7.53 -9.77
C GLN A 24 -4.44 8.99 -10.21
N SER A 25 -5.64 9.58 -10.14
CA SER A 25 -5.83 11.00 -10.49
C SER A 25 -5.19 11.96 -9.49
N VAL A 26 -5.17 11.60 -8.21
CA VAL A 26 -4.51 12.39 -7.16
C VAL A 26 -2.99 12.36 -7.33
N LEU A 27 -2.43 11.19 -7.69
CA LEU A 27 -1.00 11.06 -7.99
C LEU A 27 -0.62 11.93 -9.21
N GLU A 28 -1.39 11.88 -10.29
CA GLU A 28 -1.19 12.72 -11.49
C GLU A 28 -1.31 14.23 -11.19
N GLU A 29 -2.27 14.61 -10.35
CA GLU A 29 -2.49 16.01 -9.97
C GLU A 29 -1.33 16.54 -9.10
N ARG A 30 -0.85 15.75 -8.14
CA ARG A 30 0.31 16.11 -7.30
C ARG A 30 1.61 16.18 -8.08
N LEU A 31 1.78 15.33 -9.10
CA LEU A 31 2.95 15.38 -9.98
C LEU A 31 2.94 16.60 -10.92
N ARG A 32 1.76 17.16 -11.23
CA ARG A 32 1.60 18.32 -12.13
C ARG A 32 1.69 19.68 -11.43
N SER A 33 1.42 19.76 -10.12
CA SER A 33 1.38 21.03 -9.41
C SER A 33 2.63 21.25 -8.53
N LYS A 34 3.53 22.14 -9.01
CA LYS A 34 4.77 22.61 -8.35
C LYS A 34 5.91 21.58 -8.30
N PRO A 35 7.19 22.02 -8.20
CA PRO A 35 8.24 21.12 -7.74
C PRO A 35 7.82 20.62 -6.36
N ALA A 36 7.35 19.37 -6.30
CA ALA A 36 7.08 18.69 -5.04
C ALA A 36 8.35 18.80 -4.19
N THR A 37 8.20 19.07 -2.90
CA THR A 37 9.38 19.11 -2.04
C THR A 37 10.05 17.73 -2.03
N ASP A 38 11.35 17.69 -1.77
CA ASP A 38 12.11 16.43 -1.65
C ASP A 38 11.41 15.45 -0.66
N GLU A 39 10.74 15.98 0.36
CA GLU A 39 9.93 15.23 1.33
C GLU A 39 8.63 14.65 0.74
N GLU A 40 7.87 15.44 -0.01
CA GLU A 40 6.64 14.96 -0.68
C GLU A 40 6.97 13.88 -1.72
N LEU A 41 8.04 14.06 -2.48
CA LEU A 41 8.46 13.08 -3.48
C LEU A 41 8.91 11.76 -2.82
N MET A 42 9.64 11.85 -1.71
CA MET A 42 10.03 10.68 -0.91
C MET A 42 8.80 9.97 -0.30
N GLU A 43 7.82 10.72 0.19
CA GLU A 43 6.57 10.15 0.73
C GLU A 43 5.80 9.38 -0.34
N VAL A 44 5.71 9.94 -1.56
CA VAL A 44 5.12 9.24 -2.71
C VAL A 44 5.88 7.97 -3.02
N CYS A 45 7.21 8.01 -3.05
CA CYS A 45 8.04 6.82 -3.29
C CYS A 45 7.83 5.74 -2.23
N LYS A 46 7.70 6.11 -0.95
CA LYS A 46 7.38 5.18 0.15
C LYS A 46 5.99 4.59 0.01
N SER A 47 5.00 5.40 -0.38
CA SER A 47 3.64 4.91 -0.62
C SER A 47 3.61 3.88 -1.76
N PHE A 48 4.43 4.09 -2.80
CA PHE A 48 4.59 3.16 -3.90
C PHE A 48 5.33 1.88 -3.47
N GLU A 49 6.41 1.98 -2.68
CA GLU A 49 7.11 0.80 -2.15
C GLU A 49 6.16 -0.08 -1.32
N SER A 50 5.36 0.52 -0.45
CA SER A 50 4.34 -0.19 0.34
C SER A 50 3.33 -0.91 -0.56
N TYR A 51 2.78 -0.22 -1.56
CA TYR A 51 1.83 -0.82 -2.50
C TYR A 51 2.45 -1.94 -3.33
N PHE A 52 3.66 -1.74 -3.85
CA PHE A 52 4.35 -2.74 -4.64
C PHE A 52 4.65 -3.99 -3.81
N LEU A 53 5.12 -3.81 -2.57
CA LEU A 53 5.42 -4.90 -1.66
C LEU A 53 4.16 -5.69 -1.29
N GLU A 54 3.03 -5.01 -1.07
CA GLU A 54 1.72 -5.65 -0.89
C GLU A 54 1.36 -6.54 -2.10
N GLN A 55 1.53 -6.04 -3.32
CA GLN A 55 1.25 -6.82 -4.54
C GLN A 55 2.20 -8.02 -4.69
N VAL A 56 3.48 -7.88 -4.33
CA VAL A 56 4.44 -8.98 -4.30
C VAL A 56 4.00 -10.04 -3.31
N MET A 57 3.59 -9.66 -2.09
CA MET A 57 3.12 -10.58 -1.06
C MET A 57 1.83 -11.31 -1.46
N LYS A 58 0.87 -10.59 -2.04
CA LYS A 58 -0.34 -11.20 -2.63
C LYS A 58 0.00 -12.14 -3.78
N GLY A 59 1.01 -11.80 -4.58
CA GLY A 59 1.53 -12.67 -5.63
C GLY A 59 2.14 -13.96 -5.04
N MET A 60 2.93 -13.84 -3.98
CA MET A 60 3.52 -14.97 -3.26
C MET A 60 2.45 -15.86 -2.63
N GLU A 61 1.42 -15.29 -2.01
CA GLU A 61 0.28 -16.03 -1.44
C GLU A 61 -0.39 -16.91 -2.52
N LYS A 62 -0.57 -16.40 -3.73
CA LYS A 62 -1.16 -17.16 -4.85
C LYS A 62 -0.30 -18.35 -5.30
N THR A 63 0.98 -18.39 -4.94
CA THR A 63 1.85 -19.54 -5.23
C THR A 63 1.76 -20.66 -4.20
N ILE A 64 1.10 -20.41 -3.07
CA ILE A 64 0.88 -21.42 -2.03
C ILE A 64 -0.22 -22.37 -2.52
N PRO A 65 0.04 -23.68 -2.62
CA PRO A 65 -0.98 -24.66 -2.97
C PRO A 65 -1.92 -24.83 -1.78
N TYR A 66 -3.10 -24.21 -1.87
CA TYR A 66 -4.19 -24.48 -0.94
C TYR A 66 -4.93 -25.73 -1.43
N ASP A 67 -4.89 -26.82 -0.66
CA ASP A 67 -5.72 -28.00 -0.91
C ASP A 67 -7.20 -27.62 -0.73
N ASP A 68 -7.82 -27.13 -1.82
CA ASP A 68 -9.24 -26.83 -2.07
C ASP A 68 -10.02 -25.98 -1.05
N LYS A 69 -9.43 -25.62 0.10
CA LYS A 69 -10.05 -24.82 1.16
C LYS A 69 -9.05 -23.80 1.65
N LYS A 70 -8.98 -22.66 0.96
CA LYS A 70 -8.37 -21.48 1.52
C LYS A 70 -9.07 -21.16 2.84
N ASN A 71 -8.28 -20.95 3.90
CA ASN A 71 -8.81 -20.74 5.23
C ASN A 71 -9.68 -19.46 5.22
N PRO A 72 -10.97 -19.50 5.62
CA PRO A 72 -11.85 -18.33 5.62
C PRO A 72 -11.30 -17.13 6.41
N TYR A 73 -10.47 -17.39 7.42
CA TYR A 73 -9.76 -16.34 8.16
C TYR A 73 -8.70 -15.64 7.30
N VAL A 74 -8.00 -16.38 6.43
CA VAL A 74 -7.03 -15.81 5.49
C VAL A 74 -7.73 -14.99 4.41
N ASP A 75 -8.90 -15.41 3.94
CA ASP A 75 -9.65 -14.61 2.97
C ASP A 75 -10.22 -13.31 3.57
N TYR A 76 -10.67 -13.34 4.82
CA TYR A 76 -11.24 -12.16 5.46
C TYR A 76 -10.18 -11.18 5.98
N PHE A 77 -9.06 -11.68 6.52
CA PHE A 77 -8.04 -10.85 7.15
C PHE A 77 -6.74 -10.75 6.34
N GLY A 78 -6.54 -11.57 5.31
CA GLY A 78 -5.30 -11.63 4.53
C GLY A 78 -4.99 -10.32 3.85
N ASP A 79 -5.98 -9.66 3.23
CA ASP A 79 -5.78 -8.36 2.58
C ASP A 79 -5.26 -7.30 3.56
N VAL A 80 -5.86 -7.23 4.76
CA VAL A 80 -5.44 -6.29 5.80
C VAL A 80 -4.06 -6.66 6.35
N LEU A 81 -3.79 -7.96 6.52
CA LEU A 81 -2.50 -8.47 6.97
C LEU A 81 -1.39 -8.05 6.00
N TRP A 82 -1.57 -8.25 4.70
CA TRP A 82 -0.58 -7.91 3.69
C TRP A 82 -0.36 -6.40 3.59
N GLN A 83 -1.43 -5.61 3.68
CA GLN A 83 -1.33 -4.14 3.68
C GLN A 83 -0.52 -3.63 4.87
N GLU A 84 -0.83 -4.08 6.09
CA GLU A 84 -0.10 -3.65 7.30
C GLU A 84 1.34 -4.16 7.32
N TYR A 85 1.57 -5.38 6.85
CA TYR A 85 2.92 -5.92 6.76
C TYR A 85 3.77 -5.14 5.75
N ALA A 86 3.23 -4.82 4.58
CA ALA A 86 3.93 -4.03 3.57
C ALA A 86 4.22 -2.60 4.05
N LYS A 87 3.28 -1.97 4.76
CA LYS A 87 3.46 -0.66 5.38
C LYS A 87 4.55 -0.69 6.45
N SER A 88 4.47 -1.65 7.38
CA SER A 88 5.44 -1.82 8.47
C SER A 88 6.85 -2.12 7.94
N ALA A 89 6.96 -2.96 6.89
CA ALA A 89 8.21 -3.24 6.22
C ALA A 89 8.81 -1.97 5.62
N THR A 90 7.99 -1.13 4.97
CA THR A 90 8.44 0.12 4.35
C THR A 90 8.88 1.17 5.38
N GLU A 91 8.21 1.25 6.53
CA GLU A 91 8.52 2.21 7.60
C GLU A 91 9.81 1.86 8.37
N ASN A 92 10.10 0.57 8.61
CA ASN A 92 11.21 0.10 9.46
C ASN A 92 12.57 -0.03 8.74
N GLN A 93 12.85 0.83 7.76
CA GLN A 93 13.87 0.59 6.72
C GLN A 93 13.41 -0.52 5.76
N GLY A 94 12.56 -0.13 4.81
CA GLY A 94 12.11 -1.00 3.71
C GLY A 94 13.25 -1.60 2.88
N LEU A 95 12.88 -2.11 1.70
CA LEU A 95 13.83 -2.74 0.79
C LEU A 95 14.75 -1.73 0.09
N GLY A 96 14.62 -0.43 0.41
CA GLY A 96 15.34 0.67 -0.22
C GLY A 96 14.78 1.02 -1.60
N LEU A 97 13.64 0.44 -1.99
CA LEU A 97 13.04 0.67 -3.31
C LEU A 97 12.54 2.11 -3.44
N ALA A 98 11.94 2.68 -2.39
CA ALA A 98 11.52 4.08 -2.39
C ALA A 98 12.71 5.02 -2.60
N GLN A 99 13.86 4.73 -1.98
CA GLN A 99 15.05 5.54 -2.13
C GLN A 99 15.61 5.46 -3.56
N MET A 100 15.71 4.25 -4.13
CA MET A 100 16.16 4.09 -5.52
C MET A 100 15.22 4.78 -6.51
N LEU A 101 13.91 4.70 -6.27
CA LEU A 101 12.91 5.36 -7.09
C LEU A 101 13.04 6.88 -6.97
N TYR A 102 13.15 7.41 -5.76
CA TYR A 102 13.38 8.81 -5.48
C TYR A 102 14.64 9.35 -6.18
N GLU A 103 15.75 8.64 -6.07
CA GLU A 103 17.01 9.01 -6.72
C GLU A 103 16.89 8.94 -8.26
N SER A 104 16.16 7.97 -8.80
CA SER A 104 15.88 7.87 -10.23
C SER A 104 15.04 9.03 -10.74
N LEU A 105 13.99 9.41 -9.99
CA LEU A 105 13.13 10.55 -10.32
C LEU A 105 13.90 11.87 -10.24
N LYS A 106 14.74 12.06 -9.21
CA LYS A 106 15.57 13.24 -9.05
C LYS A 106 16.62 13.36 -10.17
N ARG A 107 17.24 12.24 -10.55
CA ARG A 107 18.26 12.20 -11.62
C ARG A 107 17.67 12.41 -13.01
N ASN A 108 16.47 11.88 -13.27
CA ASN A 108 15.87 11.94 -14.61
C ASN A 108 14.87 13.10 -14.80
N GLY A 109 14.35 13.68 -13.72
CA GLY A 109 13.28 14.70 -13.74
C GLY A 109 13.73 16.15 -13.51
N LEU A 110 15.03 16.41 -13.28
CA LEU A 110 15.58 17.75 -13.02
C LEU A 110 16.57 18.26 -14.10
N ASP A 111 16.81 17.48 -15.16
CA ASP A 111 17.72 17.83 -16.27
C ASP A 111 16.98 18.21 -17.59
N THR A 112 15.72 18.64 -17.52
CA THR A 112 14.97 19.27 -18.64
C THR A 112 14.17 20.45 -18.16
#